data_AF-A0A2G6NZZ6-F1
#
_entry.id   AF-A0A2G6NZZ6-F1
#
_cell.length_a   1.000
_cell.length_b   1.000
_cell.length_c   1.000
_cell.angle_alpha   90.00
_cell.angle_beta   90.00
_cell.angle_gamma   90.00
#
_symmetry.space_group_name_H-M   'P 1'
#
loop_
_entity.id
_entity.type
_entity.pdbx_description
1 polymer ?
#
loop_
_entity_poly.entity_id
_entity_poly.type
_entity_poly.pdbx_seq_one_letter_code
_entity_poly.pdbx_strand_id
1 'polypeptide(L)'
;TITAKDEGNTYMKLLCVTFDLSILCAYNQESYFRFVYHDDVLSQQDDGIKIRLLELINDITNKYNIQYILSVIKSDLPIDNTNDILYFNEKDIILKLHDKDVVSGTLFGFEF
;
A
#
# COMPACT_ATOMS: atom_id res chain seq x y z
N THR A 1 -8.97 -26.19 -5.18
CA THR A 1 -7.55 -26.49 -4.95
C THR A 1 -6.80 -25.17 -4.94
N ILE A 2 -6.53 -24.63 -3.76
CA ILE A 2 -5.68 -23.43 -3.61
C ILE A 2 -4.25 -23.99 -3.54
N THR A 3 -3.44 -23.71 -4.55
CA THR A 3 -2.09 -24.25 -4.67
C THR A 3 -1.10 -23.43 -3.83
N ALA A 4 -0.11 -24.08 -3.22
CA ALA A 4 1.01 -23.49 -2.46
C ALA A 4 1.82 -22.39 -3.17
N LYS A 5 1.49 -22.10 -4.44
CA LYS A 5 2.05 -21.03 -5.26
C LYS A 5 1.56 -19.64 -4.83
N ASP A 6 0.34 -19.53 -4.30
CA ASP A 6 -0.25 -18.26 -3.87
C ASP A 6 0.31 -17.81 -2.51
N GLU A 7 0.57 -18.75 -1.59
CA GLU A 7 1.17 -18.45 -0.28
C GLU A 7 2.59 -17.85 -0.40
N GLY A 8 3.38 -18.31 -1.38
CA GLY A 8 4.76 -17.82 -1.58
C GLY A 8 4.86 -16.38 -2.08
N ASN A 9 3.85 -15.89 -2.81
CA ASN A 9 3.88 -14.54 -3.40
C ASN A 9 3.45 -13.47 -2.39
N THR A 10 2.45 -13.79 -1.57
CA THR A 10 1.89 -12.95 -0.52
C THR A 10 2.95 -12.54 0.52
N TYR A 11 3.76 -13.48 1.01
CA TYR A 11 4.83 -13.18 1.98
C TYR A 11 6.00 -12.41 1.36
N MET A 12 6.31 -12.67 0.09
CA MET A 12 7.42 -11.99 -0.59
C MET A 12 7.14 -10.49 -0.74
N LYS A 13 5.90 -10.10 -1.07
CA LYS A 13 5.49 -8.69 -1.11
C LYS A 13 5.71 -7.99 0.24
N LEU A 14 5.27 -8.63 1.33
CA LEU A 14 5.43 -8.06 2.69
C LEU A 14 6.91 -7.91 3.07
N LEU A 15 7.75 -8.88 2.71
CA LEU A 15 9.20 -8.80 2.91
C LEU A 15 9.83 -7.66 2.11
N CYS A 16 9.44 -7.45 0.85
CA CYS A 16 9.91 -6.30 0.07
C CYS A 16 9.55 -4.97 0.75
N VAL A 17 8.28 -4.79 1.14
CA VAL A 17 7.82 -3.56 1.80
C VAL A 17 8.60 -3.29 3.09
N THR A 18 8.73 -4.31 3.94
CA THR A 18 9.43 -4.17 5.23
C THR A 18 10.94 -3.98 5.07
N PHE A 19 11.55 -4.59 4.05
CA PHE A 19 12.96 -4.38 3.72
C PHE A 19 13.22 -2.93 3.28
N ASP A 20 12.41 -2.40 2.36
CA ASP A 20 12.57 -1.03 1.87
C ASP A 20 12.38 -0.01 3.01
N LEU A 21 11.36 -0.20 3.85
CA LEU A 21 11.19 0.59 5.07
C LEU A 21 12.40 0.49 6.01
N SER A 22 13.01 -0.68 6.15
CA SER A 22 14.19 -0.88 7.00
C SER A 22 15.41 -0.10 6.49
N ILE A 23 15.61 -0.06 5.16
CA ILE A 23 16.65 0.75 4.54
C ILE A 23 16.40 2.24 4.80
N LEU A 24 15.17 2.73 4.58
CA LEU A 24 14.84 4.13 4.83
C LEU A 24 15.02 4.50 6.31
N CYS A 25 14.65 3.62 7.24
CA CYS A 25 14.89 3.82 8.67
C CYS A 25 16.39 3.93 8.98
N ALA A 26 17.20 3.02 8.42
CA ALA A 26 18.64 2.97 8.67
C ALA A 26 19.38 4.21 8.16
N TYR A 27 18.94 4.77 7.04
CA TYR A 27 19.55 5.94 6.40
C TYR A 27 18.82 7.25 6.73
N ASN A 28 17.91 7.29 7.71
CA ASN A 28 17.07 8.47 7.94
C ASN A 28 17.84 9.76 8.32
N GLN A 29 19.01 9.60 8.95
CA GLN A 29 19.88 10.73 9.31
C GLN A 29 20.86 11.12 8.21
N GLU A 30 20.94 10.34 7.15
CA GLU A 30 21.80 10.60 6.00
C GLU A 30 21.05 11.40 4.93
N SER A 31 21.80 11.95 3.97
CA SER A 31 21.23 12.54 2.77
C SER A 31 20.74 11.44 1.81
N TYR A 32 19.71 10.72 2.22
CA TYR A 32 19.08 9.63 1.47
C TYR A 32 17.62 9.97 1.13
N PHE A 33 17.04 9.21 0.20
CA PHE A 33 15.61 9.34 -0.10
C PHE A 33 14.77 9.08 1.16
N ARG A 34 13.71 9.87 1.35
CA ARG A 34 12.76 9.75 2.46
C ARG A 34 11.36 9.43 1.97
N PHE A 35 11.26 8.76 0.83
CA PHE A 35 9.99 8.31 0.30
C PHE A 35 10.11 6.93 -0.33
N VAL A 36 8.97 6.24 -0.42
CA VAL A 36 8.83 4.99 -1.16
C VAL A 36 7.44 4.90 -1.77
N TYR A 37 7.37 4.27 -2.93
CA TYR A 37 6.13 3.93 -3.61
C TYR A 37 6.07 2.42 -3.79
N HIS A 38 4.97 1.80 -3.36
CA HIS A 38 4.71 0.40 -3.63
C HIS A 38 3.36 0.21 -4.31
N ASP A 39 3.41 -0.44 -5.47
CA ASP A 39 2.22 -0.79 -6.23
C ASP A 39 1.57 -2.05 -5.66
N ASP A 40 0.23 -2.06 -5.60
CA ASP A 40 -0.54 -3.28 -5.36
C ASP A 40 -0.13 -4.06 -4.07
N VAL A 41 0.12 -3.32 -2.98
CA VAL A 41 0.65 -3.87 -1.72
C VAL A 41 -0.37 -4.74 -0.98
N LEU A 42 -1.63 -4.34 -1.01
CA LEU A 42 -2.68 -4.98 -0.20
C LEU A 42 -3.35 -6.16 -0.90
N SER A 43 -3.06 -6.41 -2.18
CA SER A 43 -3.76 -7.47 -2.92
C SER A 43 -3.40 -8.87 -2.42
N GLN A 44 -4.41 -9.75 -2.43
CA GLN A 44 -4.28 -11.17 -2.08
C GLN A 44 -3.72 -11.41 -0.66
N GLN A 45 -3.87 -10.44 0.23
CA GLN A 45 -3.51 -10.54 1.64
C GLN A 45 -4.76 -10.81 2.48
N ASP A 46 -4.58 -11.48 3.62
CA ASP A 46 -5.60 -11.53 4.66
C ASP A 46 -5.81 -10.14 5.29
N ASP A 47 -7.05 -9.79 5.65
CA ASP A 47 -7.38 -8.46 6.17
C ASP A 47 -6.64 -8.14 7.48
N GLY A 48 -6.40 -9.14 8.33
CA GLY A 48 -5.58 -8.96 9.53
C GLY A 48 -4.13 -8.62 9.21
N ILE A 49 -3.57 -9.16 8.12
CA ILE A 49 -2.22 -8.81 7.65
C ILE A 49 -2.20 -7.39 7.10
N LYS A 50 -3.19 -7.01 6.28
CA LYS A 50 -3.33 -5.65 5.73
C LYS A 50 -3.37 -4.59 6.83
N ILE A 51 -4.20 -4.80 7.85
CA ILE A 51 -4.35 -3.86 8.98
C ILE A 51 -3.02 -3.69 9.71
N ARG A 52 -2.37 -4.79 10.10
CA ARG A 52 -1.05 -4.73 10.78
C ARG A 52 0.03 -4.07 9.93
N LEU A 53 0.01 -4.28 8.62
CA LEU A 53 0.94 -3.63 7.70
C LEU A 53 0.71 -2.11 7.66
N LEU A 54 -0.55 -1.67 7.56
CA LEU A 54 -0.90 -0.25 7.54
C LEU A 54 -0.54 0.44 8.86
N GLU A 55 -0.78 -0.21 10.00
CA GLU A 55 -0.36 0.26 11.32
C GLU A 55 1.17 0.41 11.40
N LEU A 56 1.92 -0.62 10.97
CA LEU A 56 3.38 -0.58 10.91
C LEU A 56 3.89 0.57 10.02
N ILE A 57 3.33 0.73 8.83
CA ILE A 57 3.68 1.82 7.91
C ILE A 57 3.43 3.17 8.57
N ASN A 58 2.27 3.36 9.19
CA ASN A 58 1.94 4.60 9.88
C ASN A 58 2.93 4.91 11.02
N ASP A 59 3.28 3.91 11.84
CA ASP A 59 4.21 4.10 12.94
C ASP A 59 5.62 4.47 12.46
N ILE A 60 6.12 3.75 11.44
CA ILE A 60 7.45 3.98 10.88
C ILE A 60 7.53 5.36 10.19
N THR A 61 6.54 5.69 9.37
CA THR A 61 6.52 6.96 8.62
C THR A 61 6.48 8.17 9.54
N ASN A 62 5.65 8.13 10.59
CA ASN A 62 5.58 9.19 11.58
C ASN A 62 6.87 9.30 12.40
N LYS A 63 7.46 8.17 12.80
CA LYS A 63 8.67 8.15 13.63
C LYS A 63 9.90 8.65 12.88
N TYR A 64 10.05 8.27 11.61
CA TYR A 64 11.24 8.55 10.82
C TYR A 64 11.03 9.69 9.81
N ASN A 65 9.85 10.32 9.74
CA ASN A 65 9.52 11.36 8.77
C ASN A 65 9.74 10.88 7.31
N ILE A 66 9.15 9.73 7.00
CA ILE A 66 9.19 9.10 5.67
C ILE A 66 7.83 9.29 4.99
N GLN A 67 7.83 9.66 3.71
CA GLN A 67 6.63 9.68 2.87
C GLN A 67 6.41 8.30 2.24
N TYR A 68 5.37 7.59 2.67
CA TYR A 68 5.00 6.31 2.08
C TYR A 68 3.79 6.47 1.16
N ILE A 69 3.90 5.99 -0.07
CA ILE A 69 2.84 6.04 -1.08
C ILE A 69 2.53 4.60 -1.49
N LEU A 70 1.26 4.25 -1.57
CA LEU A 70 0.81 2.98 -2.13
C LEU A 70 -0.36 3.18 -3.07
N SER A 71 -0.46 2.30 -4.06
CA SER A 71 -1.69 2.13 -4.85
C SER A 71 -2.48 0.93 -4.33
N VAL A 72 -3.80 1.00 -4.45
CA VAL A 72 -4.69 -0.09 -4.06
C VAL A 72 -5.97 -0.04 -4.89
N ILE A 73 -6.50 -1.21 -5.24
CA ILE A 73 -7.84 -1.35 -5.82
C ILE A 73 -8.84 -1.41 -4.67
N LYS A 74 -10.00 -0.77 -4.83
CA LYS A 74 -11.04 -0.72 -3.79
C LYS A 74 -11.40 -2.10 -3.20
N SER A 75 -11.41 -3.15 -4.01
CA SER A 75 -11.72 -4.52 -3.58
C SER A 75 -10.66 -5.14 -2.66
N ASP A 76 -9.44 -4.61 -2.65
CA ASP A 76 -8.33 -5.11 -1.82
C ASP A 76 -8.19 -4.36 -0.50
N LEU A 77 -8.99 -3.30 -0.26
CA LEU A 77 -9.02 -2.63 1.03
C LEU A 77 -9.42 -3.60 2.15
N PRO A 78 -8.84 -3.46 3.36
CA PRO A 78 -9.18 -4.34 4.47
C PRO A 78 -10.62 -4.13 4.92
N ILE A 79 -11.23 -5.21 5.39
CA ILE A 79 -12.55 -5.20 6.02
C ILE A 79 -12.36 -5.38 7.53
N ASP A 80 -13.13 -4.66 8.33
CA ASP A 80 -13.12 -4.78 9.78
C ASP A 80 -13.99 -5.93 10.30
N ASN A 81 -14.08 -6.05 11.63
CA ASN A 81 -14.90 -7.06 12.30
C ASN A 81 -16.42 -6.82 12.18
N THR A 82 -16.86 -5.65 11.72
CA THR A 82 -18.28 -5.36 11.42
C THR A 82 -18.61 -5.58 9.95
N ASN A 83 -17.66 -6.10 9.17
CA ASN A 83 -17.78 -6.34 7.74
C ASN A 83 -17.88 -5.03 6.91
N ASP A 84 -17.32 -3.94 7.43
CA ASP A 84 -17.21 -2.65 6.76
C ASP A 84 -15.82 -2.45 6.17
N ILE A 85 -15.75 -1.82 5.00
CA ILE A 85 -14.47 -1.49 4.35
C ILE A 85 -13.78 -0.37 5.14
N LEU A 86 -12.52 -0.60 5.52
CA LEU A 86 -11.66 0.41 6.12
C LEU A 86 -11.08 1.32 5.03
N TYR A 87 -11.68 2.49 4.87
CA TYR A 87 -11.20 3.51 3.94
C TYR A 87 -10.07 4.35 4.56
N PHE A 88 -9.15 4.80 3.71
CA PHE A 88 -8.22 5.87 4.06
C PHE A 88 -8.95 7.18 4.30
N ASN A 89 -8.40 8.06 5.14
CA ASN A 89 -8.95 9.40 5.29
C ASN A 89 -8.78 10.17 3.96
N GLU A 90 -9.77 10.99 3.62
CA GLU A 90 -9.74 11.81 2.39
C GLU A 90 -8.47 12.67 2.25
N LYS A 91 -7.95 13.18 3.38
CA LYS A 91 -6.70 13.96 3.41
C LYS A 91 -5.44 13.17 3.04
N ASP A 92 -5.49 11.84 3.17
CA ASP A 92 -4.37 10.93 2.90
C ASP A 92 -4.45 10.38 1.46
N ILE A 93 -5.55 10.66 0.73
CA ILE A 93 -5.76 10.21 -0.65
C ILE A 93 -5.28 11.29 -1.61
N ILE A 94 -4.17 11.00 -2.30
CA ILE A 94 -3.54 11.92 -3.26
C ILE A 94 -4.28 11.92 -4.61
N LEU A 95 -4.76 10.75 -5.05
CA LEU A 95 -5.41 10.56 -6.34
C LEU A 95 -6.43 9.41 -6.27
N LYS A 96 -7.62 9.64 -6.82
CA LYS A 96 -8.66 8.61 -7.01
C LYS A 96 -8.82 8.36 -8.51
N LEU A 97 -8.65 7.10 -8.92
CA LEU A 97 -8.84 6.66 -10.30
C LEU A 97 -10.12 5.85 -10.43
N HIS A 98 -10.71 5.83 -11.63
CA HIS A 98 -11.91 5.06 -11.94
C HIS A 98 -12.09 4.83 -13.44
N ASP A 99 -12.83 3.77 -13.80
CA ASP A 99 -13.05 3.42 -15.22
C ASP A 99 -14.33 4.06 -15.82
N LYS A 100 -14.84 5.15 -15.25
CA LYS A 100 -16.05 5.82 -15.76
C LYS A 100 -15.81 6.59 -17.06
N ASP A 101 -14.64 7.20 -17.20
CA ASP A 101 -14.21 7.92 -18.39
C ASP A 101 -12.67 8.03 -18.42
N VAL A 102 -12.11 8.05 -19.62
CA VAL A 102 -10.65 8.03 -19.84
C VAL A 102 -9.99 9.31 -19.33
N VAL A 103 -10.62 10.47 -19.55
CA VAL A 103 -10.01 11.79 -19.36
C VAL A 103 -9.82 12.12 -17.88
N SER A 104 -10.83 11.86 -17.04
CA SER A 104 -10.78 12.17 -15.60
C SER A 104 -10.48 10.95 -14.72
N GLY A 105 -10.66 9.74 -15.26
CA GLY A 105 -10.60 8.51 -14.49
C GLY A 105 -9.28 7.75 -14.58
N THR A 106 -8.53 7.89 -15.68
CA THR A 106 -7.25 7.18 -15.86
C THR A 106 -6.07 8.03 -15.37
N LEU A 107 -4.95 7.37 -15.07
CA LEU A 107 -3.75 8.05 -14.60
C LEU A 107 -3.18 9.06 -15.63
N PHE A 108 -3.33 8.75 -16.93
CA PHE A 108 -2.70 9.53 -18.01
C PHE A 108 -3.67 10.37 -18.83
N GLY A 109 -4.99 10.12 -18.73
CA GLY A 109 -6.00 10.88 -19.46
C GLY A 109 -6.12 10.49 -20.95
N PHE A 110 -5.55 9.36 -21.38
CA PHE A 110 -5.63 8.83 -22.74
C PHE A 110 -5.50 7.29 -22.80
N GLU A 111 -5.91 6.68 -23.92
CA GLU A 111 -5.76 5.25 -24.25
C GLU A 111 -4.75 5.06 -25.40
N PHE A 112 -4.06 3.92 -25.44
CA PHE A 112 -3.07 3.56 -26.46
C PHE A 112 -3.67 2.79 -27.64
#